data_AF-A0A2S9YWL9-F1
#
_entry.id   AF-A0A2S9YWL9-F1
#
_cell.length_a   1.000
_cell.length_b   1.000
_cell.length_c   1.000
_cell.angle_alpha   90.00
_cell.angle_beta   90.00
_cell.angle_gamma   90.00
#
_symmetry.space_group_name_H-M   'P 1'
#
loop_
_entity.id
_entity.type
_entity.pdbx_description
1 polymer ?
#
loop_
_entity_poly.entity_id
_entity_poly.type
_entity_poly.pdbx_seq_one_letter_code
_entity_poly.pdbx_strand_id
1 'polypeptide(L)' 'MLVLDTTSGQMNNVGDRFKTGASCTTSGSYVFDTYVDGTTTPQPTTEERVILLTRNETFPPIKSAEKSAWWKLQRIT' A
#
# COMPACT_ATOMS: atom_id res chain seq x y z
N MET A 1 -24.47 28.57 6.81
CA MET A 1 -23.22 28.11 6.19
C MET A 1 -22.76 26.88 6.95
N LEU A 2 -23.16 25.69 6.48
CA LEU A 2 -22.76 24.41 7.06
C LEU A 2 -21.53 23.96 6.29
N VAL A 3 -20.35 24.08 6.92
CA VAL A 3 -19.18 23.31 6.51
C VAL A 3 -19.30 21.96 7.17
N LEU A 4 -20.05 21.04 6.55
CA LEU A 4 -19.84 19.63 6.83
C LEU A 4 -18.53 19.28 6.15
N ASP A 5 -17.45 19.31 6.92
CA ASP A 5 -16.20 18.70 6.50
C ASP A 5 -16.47 17.20 6.36
N THR A 6 -16.89 16.79 5.17
CA THR A 6 -16.88 15.40 4.74
C THR A 6 -15.41 14.97 4.59
N THR A 7 -14.66 14.95 5.69
CA THR A 7 -13.68 13.89 5.88
C THR A 7 -14.51 12.61 6.06
N SER A 8 -15.07 12.13 4.96
CA SER A 8 -15.41 10.72 4.80
C SER A 8 -14.09 10.00 5.03
N GLY A 9 -13.80 9.63 6.27
CA GLY A 9 -12.71 8.74 6.58
C GLY A 9 -12.99 7.45 5.84
N GLN A 10 -12.49 7.32 4.62
CA GLN A 10 -12.54 6.06 3.90
C GLN A 10 -11.85 5.06 4.79
N MET A 11 -12.65 4.17 5.39
CA MET A 11 -12.13 2.99 6.04
C MET A 11 -11.57 2.13 4.90
N ASN A 12 -10.25 2.06 4.80
CA ASN A 12 -9.62 1.13 3.87
C ASN A 12 -10.07 -0.28 4.25
N ASN A 13 -10.45 -1.06 3.25
CA ASN A 13 -10.90 -2.42 3.41
C ASN A 13 -9.79 -3.39 2.99
N VAL A 14 -9.81 -4.59 3.58
CA VAL A 14 -8.96 -5.68 3.12
C VAL A 14 -9.23 -5.90 1.62
N GLY A 15 -8.17 -5.87 0.82
CA GLY A 15 -8.23 -5.95 -0.62
C GLY A 15 -7.98 -4.63 -1.36
N ASP A 16 -8.07 -3.50 -0.68
CA ASP A 16 -7.72 -2.19 -1.26
C ASP A 16 -6.25 -2.15 -1.68
N ARG A 17 -5.98 -1.39 -2.75
CA ARG A 17 -4.66 -1.29 -3.38
C ARG A 17 -4.10 0.11 -3.26
N PHE A 18 -2.82 0.19 -2.90
CA PHE A 18 -2.11 1.44 -2.66
C PHE A 18 -0.82 1.45 -3.47
N LYS A 19 -0.50 2.61 -4.06
CA LYS A 19 0.70 2.76 -4.88
C LYS A 19 1.89 3.10 -4.01
N THR A 20 3.09 2.61 -4.35
CA THR A 20 4.35 3.17 -3.85
C THR A 20 4.32 4.70 -3.87
N GLY A 21 4.76 5.32 -2.78
CA GLY A 21 4.76 6.77 -2.60
C GLY A 21 3.46 7.35 -2.02
N ALA A 22 2.36 6.58 -1.97
CA ALA A 22 1.16 7.02 -1.28
C ALA A 22 1.35 7.01 0.25
N SER A 23 0.57 7.84 0.95
CA SER A 23 0.52 7.84 2.42
C SER A 23 -0.41 6.75 2.93
N CYS A 24 0.06 5.99 3.92
CA CYS A 24 -0.69 4.93 4.59
C CYS A 24 -1.72 5.53 5.54
N THR A 25 -3.02 5.36 5.28
CA THR A 25 -4.09 5.87 6.15
C THR A 25 -4.55 4.86 7.21
N THR A 26 -4.19 3.57 7.04
CA THR A 26 -4.60 2.44 7.89
C THR A 26 -3.39 1.58 8.26
N SER A 27 -3.14 1.38 9.55
CA SER A 27 -2.08 0.46 9.98
C SER A 27 -2.43 -0.99 9.61
N GLY A 28 -1.49 -1.75 9.07
CA GLY A 28 -1.79 -3.05 8.48
C GLY A 28 -0.60 -3.80 7.91
N SER A 29 -0.84 -5.06 7.56
CA SER A 29 0.04 -5.84 6.69
C SER A 29 -0.43 -5.71 5.25
N TYR A 30 0.50 -5.37 4.37
CA TYR A 30 0.27 -5.18 2.95
C TYR A 30 1.12 -6.16 2.15
N VAL A 31 0.54 -6.75 1.11
CA VAL A 31 1.23 -7.69 0.24
C VAL A 31 1.49 -7.07 -1.12
N PHE A 32 2.60 -7.43 -1.74
CA PHE A 32 2.86 -7.10 -3.14
C PHE A 32 1.75 -7.70 -4.03
N ASP A 33 1.18 -6.88 -4.89
CA ASP A 33 0.16 -7.28 -5.86
C ASP A 33 0.74 -7.35 -7.27
N THR A 34 1.26 -6.23 -7.78
CA THR A 34 1.90 -6.13 -9.10
C THR A 34 2.81 -4.91 -9.17
N TYR A 35 3.76 -4.87 -10.11
CA TYR A 35 4.47 -3.64 -10.41
C TYR A 35 3.54 -2.64 -11.11
N VAL A 36 3.83 -1.34 -10.93
CA VAL A 36 3.07 -0.25 -11.57
C VAL A 36 3.19 -0.31 -13.10
N ASP A 37 4.30 -0.83 -13.63
CA ASP A 37 4.52 -1.04 -15.06
C ASP A 37 3.75 -2.25 -15.64
N GLY A 38 2.96 -2.94 -14.82
CA GLY A 38 2.19 -4.13 -15.21
C GLY A 38 2.99 -5.42 -15.27
N THR A 39 4.29 -5.39 -14.97
CA THR A 39 5.13 -6.58 -14.90
C THR A 39 4.99 -7.28 -13.55
N THR A 40 5.43 -8.54 -13.50
CA THR A 40 5.55 -9.34 -12.25
C THR A 40 6.97 -9.86 -12.03
N THR A 41 7.91 -9.42 -12.88
CA THR A 41 9.31 -9.83 -12.87
C THR A 41 10.24 -8.60 -12.86
N PRO A 42 11.37 -8.66 -12.12
CA PRO A 42 11.82 -9.79 -11.27
C PRO A 42 10.88 -10.01 -10.08
N GLN A 43 10.89 -11.19 -9.47
CA GLN A 43 10.05 -11.44 -8.29
C GLN A 43 10.63 -10.67 -7.08
N PRO A 44 9.81 -9.97 -6.28
CA PRO A 44 10.27 -9.41 -5.01
C PRO A 44 10.84 -10.51 -4.09
N THR A 45 11.80 -10.11 -3.25
CA THR A 45 12.30 -11.00 -2.19
C THR A 45 11.19 -11.34 -1.19
N THR A 46 11.35 -12.42 -0.43
CA THR A 46 10.33 -12.85 0.56
C THR A 46 10.00 -11.75 1.57
N GLU A 47 11.02 -10.98 1.97
CA GLU A 47 10.89 -9.86 2.92
C GLU A 47 10.17 -8.65 2.31
N GLU A 48 10.30 -8.42 1.01
CA GLU A 48 9.61 -7.33 0.29
C GLU A 48 8.20 -7.71 -0.16
N ARG A 49 7.85 -9.01 -0.20
CA ARG A 49 6.49 -9.43 -0.59
C ARG A 49 5.42 -9.02 0.42
N VAL A 50 5.80 -8.82 1.68
CA VAL A 50 4.88 -8.44 2.75
C VAL A 50 5.54 -7.34 3.58
N ILE A 51 4.85 -6.22 3.73
CA ILE A 51 5.31 -5.11 4.55
C ILE A 51 4.30 -4.83 5.65
N LEU A 52 4.80 -4.40 6.80
CA LEU A 52 4.00 -3.82 7.87
C LEU A 52 4.14 -2.31 7.76
N LEU A 53 3.02 -1.61 7.69
CA LEU A 53 2.99 -0.17 7.72
C LEU A 53 2.06 0.32 8.82
N THR A 54 2.49 1.37 9.49
CA THR A 54 1.71 2.17 10.42
C THR A 54 1.13 3.39 9.73
N ARG A 55 0.10 3.96 10.32
CA ARG A 55 -0.55 5.18 9.81
C ARG A 55 0.47 6.31 9.64
N ASN A 56 0.36 7.02 8.52
CA ASN A 56 1.22 8.11 8.05
C ASN A 56 2.60 7.68 7.51
N GLU A 57 2.92 6.39 7.48
CA GLU A 57 4.09 5.92 6.72
C GLU A 57 3.83 5.95 5.21
N THR A 58 4.90 5.85 4.42
CA THR A 58 4.82 5.87 2.96
C THR A 58 5.00 4.46 2.41
N PHE A 59 4.17 4.08 1.43
CA PHE A 59 4.33 2.79 0.75
C PHE A 59 5.69 2.71 0.03
N PRO A 60 6.57 1.76 0.37
CA PRO A 60 7.91 1.67 -0.20
C PRO A 60 7.88 1.16 -1.65
N PRO A 61 8.94 1.40 -2.43
CA PRO A 61 9.21 0.64 -3.65
C PRO A 61 9.71 -0.77 -3.32
N ILE A 62 9.72 -1.66 -4.31
CA ILE A 62 10.48 -2.91 -4.25
C ILE A 62 11.93 -2.56 -4.60
N LYS A 63 12.82 -2.57 -3.59
CA LYS A 63 14.20 -2.11 -3.72
C LYS A 63 15.03 -3.06 -4.57
N SER A 64 14.85 -4.37 -4.39
CA SER A 64 15.56 -5.40 -5.16
C SER A 64 15.31 -5.32 -6.68
N ALA A 65 14.16 -4.80 -7.07
CA ALA A 65 13.76 -4.65 -8.47
C ALA A 65 13.87 -3.21 -8.98
N GLU A 66 14.19 -2.24 -8.11
CA GLU A 66 14.20 -0.80 -8.38
C GLU A 66 12.87 -0.30 -8.99
N LYS A 67 11.75 -0.87 -8.55
CA LYS A 67 10.42 -0.62 -9.15
C LYS A 67 9.38 -0.19 -8.14
N SER A 68 8.44 0.62 -8.63
CA SER A 68 7.21 0.96 -7.90
C SER A 68 6.21 -0.18 -7.99
N ALA A 69 5.48 -0.41 -6.91
CA ALA A 69 4.50 -1.50 -6.78
C ALA A 69 3.12 -0.99 -6.35
N TRP A 70 2.15 -1.85 -6.60
CA TRP A 70 0.85 -1.84 -5.95
C TRP A 70 0.89 -2.79 -4.75
N TRP A 71 0.48 -2.26 -3.61
CA TRP A 71 0.40 -2.95 -2.33
C TRP A 71 -1.06 -3.20 -2.00
N LYS A 72 -1.42 -4.45 -1.74
CA LYS A 72 -2.78 -4.83 -1.38
C LYS A 72 -2.88 -5.01 0.13
N LEU A 73 -3.83 -4.34 0.77
CA LEU A 73 -4.09 -4.52 2.19
C LEU A 73 -4.58 -5.95 2.46
N GLN A 74 -3.81 -6.71 3.23
CA GLN A 74 -4.14 -8.09 3.60
C GLN A 74 -4.83 -8.17 4.95
N ARG A 75 -4.39 -7.36 5.93
CA ARG A 75 -4.91 -7.37 7.29
C ARG A 75 -4.72 -6.00 7.95
N ILE A 76 -5.75 -5.55 8.66
CA ILE A 76 -5.72 -4.32 9.49
C ILE A 76 -5.19 -4.67 10.89
N THR A 77 -4.41 -3.77 11.49
CA THR A 77 -3.82 -3.91 12.83
C THR A 77 -4.03 -2.67 13.68
#